data_AF-A0A971QDG1-F1
#
_entry.id   AF-A0A971QDG1-F1
#
_cell.length_a   1.000
_cell.length_b   1.000
_cell.length_c   1.000
_cell.angle_alpha   90.00
_cell.angle_beta   90.00
_cell.angle_gamma   90.00
#
_symmetry.space_group_name_H-M   'P 1'
#
loop_
_entity.id
_entity.type
_entity.pdbx_description
1 polymer ?
#
loop_
_entity_poly.entity_id
_entity_poly.type
_entity_poly.pdbx_seq_one_letter_code
_entity_poly.pdbx_strand_id
1 'polypeptide(L)'
;VRTVLMHALMHTQGVIARPWQKGLQLGAARFNPASGERPATSDGIVIVVRSDQPWSGTLCFDLPRHREYMGFAQDWPRMNTLPEWFTVEPAQKYSVEGLDAEVTTTGRSLHEGLPVTLAPGQERRLTIRPL
;
A
#
# COMPACT_ATOMS: atom_id res chain seq x y z
N VAL A 1 -21.78 -8.40 -0.09
CA VAL A 1 -20.58 -8.12 0.74
C VAL A 1 -19.28 -8.17 -0.07
N ARG A 2 -18.98 -9.23 -0.84
CA ARG A 2 -17.72 -9.37 -1.62
C ARG A 2 -17.44 -8.20 -2.58
N THR A 3 -18.42 -7.77 -3.37
CA THR A 3 -18.25 -6.66 -4.34
C THR A 3 -17.81 -5.37 -3.67
N VAL A 4 -18.34 -5.05 -2.49
CA VAL A 4 -17.99 -3.84 -1.74
C VAL A 4 -16.55 -3.91 -1.23
N LEU A 5 -16.12 -5.07 -0.71
CA LEU A 5 -14.74 -5.27 -0.29
C LEU A 5 -13.76 -5.19 -1.46
N MET A 6 -14.08 -5.82 -2.59
CA MET A 6 -13.25 -5.72 -3.80
C MET A 6 -13.16 -4.29 -4.31
N HIS A 7 -14.28 -3.56 -4.33
CA HIS A 7 -14.31 -2.17 -4.74
C HIS A 7 -13.48 -1.29 -3.79
N ALA A 8 -13.60 -1.48 -2.48
CA ALA A 8 -12.79 -0.77 -1.50
C ALA A 8 -11.29 -1.04 -1.70
N LEU A 9 -10.88 -2.31 -1.82
CA LEU A 9 -9.48 -2.69 -2.03
C LEU A 9 -8.94 -2.21 -3.40
N MET A 10 -9.79 -2.13 -4.43
CA MET A 10 -9.40 -1.52 -5.69
C MET A 10 -9.02 -0.05 -5.54
N HIS A 11 -9.80 0.74 -4.77
CA HIS A 11 -9.51 2.16 -4.53
C HIS A 11 -8.33 2.40 -3.59
N THR A 12 -7.95 1.41 -2.78
CA THR A 12 -6.76 1.47 -1.93
C THR A 12 -5.57 0.68 -2.50
N GLN A 13 -5.71 0.12 -3.71
CA GLN A 13 -4.73 -0.79 -4.33
C GLN A 13 -4.28 -1.93 -3.39
N GLY A 14 -5.18 -2.43 -2.55
CA GLY A 14 -4.90 -3.49 -1.59
C GLY A 14 -4.33 -3.02 -0.25
N VAL A 15 -3.98 -1.74 -0.09
CA VAL A 15 -3.52 -1.19 1.18
C VAL A 15 -4.67 -1.13 2.19
N ILE A 16 -4.40 -1.51 3.43
CA ILE A 16 -5.38 -1.51 4.53
C ILE A 16 -4.86 -0.63 5.66
N ALA A 17 -5.69 0.28 6.17
CA ALA A 17 -5.41 1.02 7.40
C ALA A 17 -5.94 0.28 8.63
N ARG A 18 -5.13 0.19 9.70
CA ARG A 18 -5.49 -0.46 10.96
C ARG A 18 -5.11 0.42 12.16
N PRO A 19 -5.99 0.65 13.15
CA PRO A 19 -7.39 0.21 13.20
C PRO A 19 -8.26 1.02 12.23
N TRP A 20 -9.38 0.42 11.81
CA TRP A 20 -10.43 1.18 11.14
C TRP A 20 -11.15 2.07 12.17
N GLN A 21 -11.49 3.29 11.75
CA GLN A 21 -12.39 4.15 12.49
C GLN A 21 -13.32 4.89 11.55
N LYS A 22 -14.46 5.33 12.08
CA LYS A 22 -15.40 6.18 11.34
C LYS A 22 -14.70 7.51 10.98
N GLY A 23 -14.87 7.92 9.73
CA GLY A 23 -14.29 9.17 9.21
C GLY A 23 -12.86 9.05 8.67
N LEU A 24 -12.21 7.89 8.82
CA LEU A 24 -10.97 7.56 8.13
C LEU A 24 -11.23 7.33 6.64
N GLN A 25 -10.46 8.02 5.81
CA GLN A 25 -10.48 7.94 4.36
C GLN A 25 -9.11 7.49 3.89
N LEU A 26 -9.09 6.50 3.00
CA LEU A 26 -7.88 5.93 2.42
C LEU A 26 -8.10 5.76 0.92
N GLY A 27 -7.15 6.23 0.12
CA GLY A 27 -7.11 5.99 -1.32
C GLY A 27 -5.67 5.81 -1.77
N ALA A 28 -5.48 5.10 -2.88
CA ALA A 28 -4.17 4.93 -3.45
C ALA A 28 -4.21 4.80 -4.97
N ALA A 29 -3.12 5.21 -5.62
CA ALA A 29 -2.95 5.10 -7.06
C ALA A 29 -1.53 4.64 -7.38
N ARG A 30 -1.42 3.65 -8.27
CA ARG A 30 -0.13 3.23 -8.83
C ARG A 30 0.37 4.28 -9.82
N PHE A 31 1.68 4.44 -9.90
CA PHE A 31 2.32 5.24 -10.93
C PHE A 31 3.57 4.54 -11.44
N ASN A 32 3.82 4.67 -12.74
CA ASN A 32 5.07 4.21 -13.32
C ASN A 32 6.04 5.41 -13.37
N PRO A 33 7.21 5.35 -12.71
CA PRO A 33 8.22 6.39 -12.82
C PRO A 33 8.96 6.29 -14.17
N ALA A 34 8.28 6.54 -15.29
CA ALA A 34 8.91 6.54 -16.62
C ALA A 34 9.09 7.97 -17.16
N SER A 35 10.20 8.63 -16.79
CA SER A 35 10.83 9.70 -17.58
C SER A 35 12.25 10.09 -17.07
N GLY A 36 13.09 9.12 -16.72
CA GLY A 36 14.49 9.36 -16.31
C GLY A 36 15.35 8.11 -16.43
N GLU A 37 16.68 8.27 -16.48
CA GLU A 37 17.73 7.30 -16.87
C GLU A 37 17.80 5.96 -16.09
N ARG A 38 16.87 5.69 -15.17
CA ARG A 38 16.80 4.40 -14.47
C ARG A 38 15.84 3.45 -15.17
N PRO A 39 16.22 2.18 -15.41
CA PRO A 39 15.30 1.22 -16.00
C PRO A 39 14.06 1.09 -15.11
N ALA A 40 12.87 1.25 -15.70
CA ALA A 40 11.57 1.12 -15.05
C ALA A 40 11.31 -0.36 -14.71
N THR A 41 11.87 -0.84 -13.61
CA THR A 41 11.74 -2.24 -13.19
C THR A 41 10.64 -2.46 -12.14
N SER A 42 9.99 -1.42 -11.62
CA SER A 42 8.81 -1.58 -10.76
C SER A 42 8.00 -0.29 -10.58
N ASP A 43 6.67 -0.39 -10.65
CA ASP A 43 5.75 0.73 -10.40
C ASP A 43 5.80 1.14 -8.91
N GLY A 44 5.65 2.44 -8.65
CA GLY A 44 5.45 2.97 -7.30
C GLY A 44 3.96 3.14 -6.97
N ILE A 45 3.67 3.56 -5.74
CA ILE A 45 2.31 3.86 -5.29
C ILE A 45 2.27 5.18 -4.50
N VAL A 46 1.26 6.00 -4.79
CA VAL A 46 0.89 7.15 -3.97
C VAL A 46 -0.31 6.77 -3.12
N ILE A 47 -0.26 7.08 -1.83
CA ILE A 47 -1.33 6.84 -0.87
C ILE A 47 -1.76 8.17 -0.29
N VAL A 48 -3.06 8.38 -0.17
CA VAL A 48 -3.63 9.51 0.57
C VAL A 48 -4.45 8.94 1.72
N VAL A 49 -4.14 9.38 2.93
CA VAL A 49 -4.87 9.04 4.14
C VAL A 49 -5.29 10.30 4.88
N ARG A 50 -6.54 10.36 5.28
CA ARG A 50 -7.15 11.49 5.99
C ARG A 50 -8.10 10.98 7.05
N SER A 51 -8.19 11.69 8.17
CA SER A 51 -9.15 11.39 9.23
C SER A 51 -9.82 12.66 9.73
N ASP A 52 -11.10 12.58 10.10
CA ASP A 52 -11.83 13.67 10.76
C ASP A 52 -11.54 13.75 12.28
N GLN A 53 -11.09 12.64 12.86
CA GLN A 53 -10.68 12.49 14.25
C GLN A 53 -9.17 12.23 14.35
N PRO A 54 -8.55 12.37 15.54
CA PRO A 54 -7.18 11.91 15.73
C PRO A 54 -7.09 10.43 15.37
N TRP A 55 -6.04 10.03 14.66
CA TRP A 55 -5.83 8.65 14.28
C TRP A 55 -4.37 8.28 14.46
N SER A 56 -4.12 7.12 15.05
CA SER A 56 -2.79 6.52 15.15
C SER A 56 -2.91 5.05 14.80
N GLY A 57 -2.17 4.60 13.81
CA GLY A 57 -2.29 3.26 13.29
C GLY A 57 -1.23 2.94 12.25
N THR A 58 -1.47 1.89 11.48
CA THR A 58 -0.56 1.38 10.46
C THR A 58 -1.24 1.26 9.11
N LEU A 59 -0.49 1.54 8.05
CA LEU A 59 -0.86 1.19 6.68
C LEU A 59 -0.17 -0.13 6.33
N CYS A 60 -0.95 -1.18 6.10
CA CYS A 60 -0.46 -2.52 5.78
C CYS A 60 -0.59 -2.77 4.28
N PHE A 61 0.53 -3.12 3.64
CA PHE A 61 0.60 -3.43 2.22
C PHE A 61 0.39 -4.93 1.99
N ASP A 62 -0.04 -5.31 0.78
CA ASP A 62 -0.15 -6.73 0.42
C ASP A 62 1.22 -7.30 -0.03
N LEU A 63 1.36 -8.61 0.07
CA LEU A 63 2.49 -9.35 -0.49
C LEU A 63 2.05 -10.08 -1.77
N PRO A 64 2.98 -10.57 -2.61
CA PRO A 64 2.64 -11.51 -3.67
C PRO A 64 2.22 -12.86 -3.06
N ARG A 65 1.00 -12.94 -2.51
CA ARG A 65 0.47 -14.07 -1.74
C ARG A 65 0.50 -15.38 -2.53
N HIS A 66 0.31 -15.32 -3.85
CA HIS A 66 0.46 -16.47 -4.73
C HIS A 66 1.83 -17.14 -4.58
N ARG A 67 2.89 -16.36 -4.44
CA ARG A 67 4.26 -16.86 -4.27
C ARG A 67 4.58 -17.12 -2.81
N GLU A 68 4.33 -16.13 -1.95
CA GLU A 68 4.76 -16.16 -0.54
C GLU A 68 3.98 -17.18 0.30
N TYR A 69 2.69 -17.38 0.03
CA TYR A 69 1.85 -18.27 0.82
C TYR A 69 1.49 -19.57 0.10
N MET A 70 1.48 -19.57 -1.24
CA MET A 70 1.01 -20.72 -2.02
C MET A 70 2.12 -21.38 -2.84
N GLY A 71 3.31 -20.77 -2.94
CA GLY A 71 4.45 -21.33 -3.67
C GLY A 71 4.28 -21.35 -5.20
N PHE A 72 3.33 -20.58 -5.74
CA PHE A 72 3.15 -20.48 -7.19
C PHE A 72 4.13 -19.48 -7.80
N ALA A 73 4.66 -19.81 -8.99
CA ALA A 73 5.57 -18.94 -9.73
C ALA A 73 4.86 -17.74 -10.40
N GLN A 74 3.56 -17.85 -10.64
CA GLN A 74 2.74 -16.85 -11.31
C GLN A 74 1.41 -16.70 -10.57
N ASP A 75 0.87 -15.47 -10.52
CA ASP A 75 -0.49 -15.24 -10.04
C ASP A 75 -1.51 -15.72 -11.09
N TRP A 76 -2.17 -16.83 -10.79
CA TRP A 76 -3.20 -17.41 -11.65
C TRP A 76 -4.59 -16.91 -11.22
N PRO A 77 -5.43 -16.41 -12.15
CA PRO A 77 -6.78 -15.96 -11.85
C PRO A 77 -7.62 -17.06 -11.22
N ARG A 78 -8.24 -16.76 -10.08
CA ARG A 78 -9.07 -17.70 -9.31
C ARG A 78 -10.39 -17.06 -8.94
N MET A 79 -11.49 -17.77 -9.19
CA MET A 79 -12.85 -17.27 -9.01
C MET A 79 -13.13 -16.70 -7.62
N ASN A 80 -12.52 -17.27 -6.58
CA ASN A 80 -12.77 -16.90 -5.18
C ASN A 80 -11.68 -16.03 -4.53
N THR A 81 -10.62 -15.66 -5.26
CA THR A 81 -9.50 -14.90 -4.70
C THR A 81 -9.73 -13.39 -4.84
N LEU A 82 -9.29 -12.60 -3.85
CA LEU A 82 -9.18 -11.15 -4.00
C LEU A 82 -7.90 -10.85 -4.80
N PRO A 83 -7.95 -9.99 -5.83
CA PRO A 83 -6.76 -9.63 -6.61
C PRO A 83 -5.58 -9.14 -5.74
N GLU A 84 -4.37 -9.35 -6.23
CA GLU A 84 -3.15 -8.70 -5.73
C GLU A 84 -2.98 -7.39 -6.51
N TRP A 85 -3.48 -6.26 -5.98
CA TRP A 85 -3.49 -4.98 -6.71
C TRP A 85 -2.12 -4.29 -6.77
N PHE A 86 -1.55 -3.99 -5.61
CA PHE A 86 -0.18 -3.53 -5.44
C PHE A 86 0.46 -4.35 -4.32
N THR A 87 1.54 -5.05 -4.65
CA THR A 87 2.25 -5.90 -3.70
C THR A 87 3.67 -5.41 -3.51
N VAL A 88 4.13 -5.42 -2.27
CA VAL A 88 5.53 -5.14 -1.95
C VAL A 88 6.33 -6.43 -1.96
N GLU A 89 7.51 -6.38 -2.55
CA GLU A 89 8.45 -7.50 -2.60
C GLU A 89 9.17 -7.63 -1.24
N PRO A 90 9.07 -8.76 -0.52
CA PRO A 90 9.49 -8.83 0.89
C PRO A 90 10.92 -8.38 1.17
N ALA A 91 11.85 -8.76 0.29
CA ALA A 91 13.28 -8.44 0.42
C ALA A 91 13.69 -7.15 -0.29
N GLN A 92 12.80 -6.56 -1.10
CA GLN A 92 13.06 -5.31 -1.82
C GLN A 92 13.02 -4.13 -0.85
N LYS A 93 13.90 -3.16 -1.06
CA LYS A 93 13.88 -1.89 -0.33
C LYS A 93 12.99 -0.88 -1.04
N TYR A 94 12.37 -0.03 -0.24
CA TYR A 94 11.47 1.02 -0.69
C TYR A 94 11.82 2.34 0.02
N SER A 95 11.77 3.45 -0.71
CA SER A 95 11.71 4.79 -0.11
C SER A 95 10.26 5.18 0.17
N VAL A 96 10.06 5.86 1.28
CA VAL A 96 8.78 6.38 1.75
C VAL A 96 8.93 7.88 1.96
N GLU A 97 8.31 8.64 1.07
CA GLU A 97 8.22 10.10 1.13
C GLU A 97 6.85 10.53 1.69
N GLY A 98 6.79 11.71 2.30
CA GLY A 98 5.54 12.28 2.86
C GLY A 98 5.34 12.05 4.36
N LEU A 99 6.27 11.33 4.99
CA LEU A 99 6.48 11.34 6.44
C LEU A 99 7.29 12.57 6.84
N ASP A 100 7.48 12.79 8.16
CA ASP A 100 8.25 13.94 8.67
C ASP A 100 9.74 13.88 8.25
N ALA A 101 10.24 12.67 7.94
CA ALA A 101 11.50 12.44 7.26
C ALA A 101 11.30 11.36 6.19
N GLU A 102 12.10 11.41 5.12
CA GLU A 102 12.15 10.30 4.16
C GLU A 102 12.76 9.06 4.84
N VAL A 103 12.08 7.92 4.70
CA VAL A 103 12.50 6.67 5.33
C VAL A 103 12.71 5.60 4.26
N THR A 104 13.79 4.83 4.40
CA THR A 104 13.99 3.60 3.64
C THR A 104 13.57 2.41 4.49
N THR A 105 12.76 1.51 3.92
CA THR A 105 12.24 0.31 4.60
C THR A 105 12.19 -0.89 3.66
N THR A 106 11.90 -2.07 4.18
CA THR A 106 11.72 -3.30 3.37
C THR A 106 10.26 -3.54 3.04
N GLY A 107 9.98 -4.29 1.97
CA GLY A 107 8.62 -4.73 1.66
C GLY A 107 8.00 -5.54 2.80
N ARG A 108 8.79 -6.37 3.49
CA ARG A 108 8.32 -7.10 4.68
C ARG A 108 7.86 -6.16 5.79
N SER A 109 8.63 -5.11 6.09
CA SER A 109 8.25 -4.11 7.09
C SER A 109 7.02 -3.29 6.66
N LEU A 110 6.86 -2.98 5.37
CA LEU A 110 5.64 -2.35 4.85
C LEU A 110 4.40 -3.25 4.99
N HIS A 111 4.57 -4.56 4.80
CA HIS A 111 3.49 -5.52 5.02
C HIS A 111 3.10 -5.62 6.50
N GLU A 112 4.09 -5.65 7.40
CA GLU A 112 3.87 -5.64 8.85
C GLU A 112 3.15 -4.37 9.32
N GLY A 113 3.46 -3.23 8.69
CA GLY A 113 2.66 -2.01 8.77
C GLY A 113 3.53 -0.75 8.90
N LEU A 114 3.28 0.23 8.04
CA LEU A 114 3.90 1.54 8.12
C LEU A 114 3.14 2.41 9.15
N PRO A 115 3.77 2.85 10.26
CA PRO A 115 3.10 3.66 11.27
C PRO A 115 2.79 5.06 10.73
N VAL A 116 1.57 5.54 10.97
CA VAL A 116 1.08 6.86 10.57
C VAL A 116 0.21 7.43 11.68
N THR A 117 0.43 8.71 12.00
CA THR A 117 -0.41 9.47 12.94
C THR A 117 -0.97 10.71 12.24
N LEU A 118 -2.25 10.97 12.47
CA LEU A 118 -3.00 12.08 11.89
C LEU A 118 -3.70 12.88 13.00
N ALA A 119 -3.58 14.20 12.92
CA ALA A 119 -4.47 15.11 13.64
C ALA A 119 -5.85 15.17 12.96
N PRO A 120 -6.91 15.62 13.65
CA PRO A 120 -8.23 15.87 13.06
C PRO A 120 -8.14 16.75 11.80
N GLY A 121 -8.74 16.29 10.70
CA GLY A 121 -8.76 17.00 9.42
C GLY A 121 -7.44 16.97 8.65
N GLN A 122 -6.38 16.38 9.21
CA GLN A 122 -5.09 16.27 8.54
C GLN A 122 -5.15 15.25 7.41
N GLU A 123 -4.60 15.62 6.27
CA GLU A 123 -4.32 14.74 5.15
C GLU A 123 -2.81 14.48 5.08
N ARG A 124 -2.44 13.21 4.89
CA ARG A 124 -1.07 12.80 4.57
C ARG A 124 -1.07 12.14 3.20
N ARG A 125 -0.20 12.64 2.33
CA ARG A 125 0.12 12.05 1.04
C ARG A 125 1.49 11.38 1.13
N LEU A 126 1.52 10.07 0.95
CA LEU A 126 2.73 9.26 0.98
C LEU A 126 3.07 8.78 -0.42
N THR A 127 4.36 8.79 -0.76
CA THR A 127 4.84 8.20 -2.02
C THR A 127 5.84 7.09 -1.71
N ILE A 128 5.55 5.88 -2.20
CA ILE A 128 6.36 4.70 -1.96
C ILE A 128 6.97 4.27 -3.29
N ARG A 129 8.30 4.18 -3.33
CA ARG A 129 9.05 3.76 -4.53
C ARG A 129 10.02 2.63 -4.21
N PRO A 130 10.11 1.62 -5.07
CA PRO A 130 11.19 0.63 -4.99
C PRO A 130 12.54 1.30 -5.25
N LEU A 131 13.58 0.85 -4.52
CA LEU A 131 14.96 1.34 -4.62
C LEU A 131 15.86 0.42 -5.44
#